data_AF-A0A1W9V0P7-F1
#
_entry.id   AF-A0A1W9V0P7-F1
#
_cell.length_a   1.000
_cell.length_b   1.000
_cell.length_c   1.000
_cell.angle_alpha   90.00
_cell.angle_beta   90.00
_cell.angle_gamma   90.00
#
_symmetry.space_group_name_H-M   'P 1'
#
loop_
_entity.id
_entity.type
_entity.pdbx_description
1 polymer ?
#
loop_
_entity_poly.entity_id
_entity_poly.type
_entity_poly.pdbx_seq_one_letter_code
_entity_poly.pdbx_strand_id
1 'polypeptide(L)'
;MKKLNILILLIIVISLFAAMPVSAQGGDDEISDDEVNAIARDLFCPVCENTPLDVCETQACKQWRELIRLKLSEGWSKEEIEQYFVPNTRERGN
;
A
#
# COMPACT_ATOMS: atom_id res chain seq x y z
N MET A 1 31.71 -49.06 5.35
CA MET A 1 32.52 -47.89 5.76
C MET A 1 32.62 -46.84 4.63
N LYS A 2 33.39 -47.06 3.55
CA LYS A 2 33.58 -46.06 2.47
C LYS A 2 32.29 -45.64 1.74
N LYS A 3 31.39 -46.58 1.45
CA LYS A 3 30.10 -46.30 0.79
C LYS A 3 29.13 -45.48 1.66
N LEU A 4 29.23 -45.61 2.98
CA LEU A 4 28.39 -44.87 3.95
C LEU A 4 28.86 -43.40 4.05
N ASN A 5 30.18 -43.18 4.04
CA ASN A 5 30.74 -41.82 4.01
C ASN A 5 30.42 -41.09 2.70
N ILE A 6 30.42 -41.80 1.56
CA ILE A 6 30.00 -41.23 0.27
C ILE A 6 28.52 -40.83 0.29
N LEU A 7 27.66 -41.66 0.90
CA LEU A 7 26.24 -41.36 1.03
C LEU A 7 26.00 -40.14 1.93
N ILE A 8 26.70 -40.04 3.05
CA ILE A 8 26.63 -38.89 3.97
C ILE A 8 27.11 -37.61 3.28
N LEU A 9 28.21 -37.68 2.53
CA LEU A 9 28.72 -36.54 1.77
C LEU A 9 27.70 -36.05 0.72
N LEU A 10 27.06 -36.97 0.00
CA LEU A 10 26.02 -36.65 -0.97
C LEU A 10 24.82 -35.95 -0.33
N ILE A 11 24.36 -36.41 0.83
CA ILE A 11 23.24 -35.81 1.56
C ILE A 11 23.59 -34.39 2.02
N ILE A 12 24.83 -34.15 2.49
CA ILE A 12 25.29 -32.83 2.91
C ILE A 12 25.35 -31.86 1.71
N VAL A 13 25.85 -32.32 0.56
CA VAL A 13 25.92 -31.49 -0.65
C VAL A 13 24.53 -31.13 -1.18
N ILE A 14 23.58 -32.05 -1.14
CA ILE A 14 22.18 -31.79 -1.55
C ILE A 14 21.50 -30.80 -0.59
N SER A 15 21.75 -30.92 0.72
CA SER A 15 21.22 -29.99 1.73
C SER A 15 21.72 -28.56 1.54
N LEU A 16 22.99 -28.37 1.17
CA LEU A 16 23.55 -27.05 0.86
C LEU A 16 22.91 -26.40 -0.38
N PHE A 17 22.38 -27.19 -1.31
CA PHE A 17 21.75 -26.69 -2.54
C PHE A 17 20.26 -26.32 -2.34
N ALA A 18 19.65 -26.68 -1.21
CA ALA A 18 18.25 -26.38 -0.90
C ALA A 18 18.04 -24.95 -0.33
N ALA A 19 19.11 -24.21 -0.04
CA ALA A 19 19.03 -22.81 0.39
C ALA A 19 18.85 -21.87 -0.82
N MET A 20 17.74 -22.00 -1.56
CA MET A 20 17.34 -20.96 -2.49
C MET A 20 16.86 -19.74 -1.68
N PRO A 21 17.38 -18.53 -1.94
CA PRO A 21 16.83 -17.33 -1.34
C PRO A 21 15.40 -17.15 -1.84
N VAL A 22 14.41 -17.32 -0.95
CA VAL A 22 13.06 -16.82 -1.22
C VAL A 22 13.17 -15.30 -1.17
N SER A 23 13.09 -14.66 -2.34
CA SER A 23 13.01 -13.21 -2.42
C SER A 23 11.59 -12.83 -2.01
N ALA A 24 11.37 -12.61 -0.71
CA ALA A 24 10.11 -12.08 -0.18
C ALA A 24 9.99 -10.56 -0.32
N GLN A 25 10.86 -9.92 -1.11
CA GLN A 25 10.93 -8.46 -1.27
C GLN A 25 10.19 -7.98 -2.52
N GLY A 26 9.18 -8.73 -2.96
CA GLY A 26 8.25 -8.34 -4.00
C GLY A 26 6.87 -8.15 -3.39
N GLY A 27 6.67 -7.02 -2.72
CA GLY A 27 5.35 -6.47 -2.44
C GLY A 27 5.04 -5.38 -3.46
N ASP A 28 5.18 -5.69 -4.75
CA ASP A 28 4.52 -4.91 -5.79
C ASP A 28 3.02 -5.19 -5.63
N ASP A 29 2.26 -4.16 -5.23
CA ASP A 29 0.79 -4.04 -5.10
C ASP A 29 0.28 -3.61 -3.70
N GLU A 30 1.14 -3.29 -2.73
CA GLU A 30 0.67 -2.60 -1.52
C GLU A 30 0.69 -1.08 -1.74
N ILE A 31 -0.49 -0.47 -1.83
CA ILE A 31 -0.66 0.98 -1.98
C ILE A 31 0.04 1.71 -0.83
N SER A 32 1.08 2.48 -1.17
CA SER A 32 1.91 3.19 -0.20
C SER A 32 1.16 4.37 0.44
N ASP A 33 1.58 4.75 1.65
CA ASP A 33 1.10 5.98 2.29
C ASP A 33 1.37 7.22 1.43
N ASP A 34 2.47 7.25 0.69
CA ASP A 34 2.84 8.37 -0.17
C ASP A 34 1.86 8.53 -1.34
N GLU A 35 1.42 7.43 -1.96
CA GLU A 35 0.39 7.45 -3.01
C GLU A 35 -0.95 7.96 -2.47
N VAL A 36 -1.36 7.49 -1.30
CA VAL A 36 -2.58 7.98 -0.64
C VAL A 36 -2.46 9.47 -0.32
N ASN A 37 -1.33 9.91 0.23
CA ASN A 37 -1.09 11.31 0.60
C ASN A 37 -0.93 12.23 -0.62
N ALA A 38 -0.55 11.71 -1.80
CA ALA A 38 -0.52 12.46 -3.05
C ALA A 38 -1.91 12.86 -3.54
N ILE A 39 -2.95 12.08 -3.19
CA ILE A 39 -4.35 12.40 -3.47
C ILE A 39 -4.97 13.16 -2.30
N ALA A 40 -4.72 12.73 -1.06
CA ALA A 40 -5.31 13.31 0.14
C ALA A 40 -4.98 14.80 0.34
N ARG A 41 -3.84 15.29 -0.17
CA ARG A 41 -3.48 16.71 -0.13
C ARG A 41 -4.40 17.62 -0.96
N ASP A 42 -5.01 17.07 -2.00
CA ASP A 42 -5.89 17.79 -2.92
C ASP A 42 -7.36 17.71 -2.49
N LEU A 43 -7.63 16.94 -1.43
CA LEU A 43 -8.94 16.73 -0.83
C LEU A 43 -9.02 17.39 0.56
N PHE A 44 -10.18 17.96 0.86
CA PHE A 44 -10.41 18.66 2.12
C PHE A 44 -11.34 17.88 3.04
N CYS A 45 -11.03 17.91 4.34
CA CYS A 45 -11.88 17.29 5.34
C CYS A 45 -13.22 18.03 5.47
N PRO A 46 -14.38 17.37 5.30
CA PRO A 46 -15.68 18.03 5.40
C PRO A 46 -16.07 18.44 6.83
N VAL A 47 -15.33 17.94 7.84
CA VAL A 47 -15.61 18.20 9.26
C VAL A 47 -14.59 19.13 9.91
N CYS A 48 -13.47 19.44 9.25
CA CYS A 48 -12.45 20.35 9.75
C CYS A 48 -12.44 21.66 8.96
N GLU A 49 -11.98 22.75 9.56
CA GLU A 49 -11.85 24.04 8.87
C GLU A 49 -10.74 23.97 7.80
N ASN A 50 -11.15 23.71 6.56
CA ASN A 50 -10.32 23.81 5.36
C ASN A 50 -8.94 23.12 5.48
N THR A 51 -8.91 21.98 6.17
CA THR A 51 -7.69 21.23 6.43
C THR A 51 -7.57 20.09 5.42
N PRO A 52 -6.44 19.97 4.71
CA PRO A 52 -6.18 18.85 3.81
C PRO A 52 -6.21 17.49 4.53
N LEU A 53 -6.61 16.44 3.82
CA LEU A 53 -6.77 15.11 4.42
C LEU A 53 -5.44 14.45 4.81
N ASP A 54 -4.30 14.86 4.23
CA ASP A 54 -2.98 14.32 4.56
C ASP A 54 -2.46 14.80 5.93
N VAL A 55 -2.72 16.05 6.29
CA VAL A 55 -2.26 16.65 7.57
C VAL A 55 -3.24 16.46 8.73
N CYS A 56 -4.50 16.18 8.45
CA CYS A 56 -5.51 16.01 9.49
C CYS A 56 -5.35 14.68 10.24
N GLU A 57 -5.16 14.73 11.56
CA GLU A 57 -4.94 13.53 12.40
C GLU A 57 -6.23 12.94 13.01
N THR A 58 -7.39 13.55 12.74
CA THR A 58 -8.67 13.06 13.28
C THR A 58 -8.99 11.66 12.78
N GLN A 59 -9.80 10.92 13.54
CA GLN A 59 -10.24 9.59 13.14
C GLN A 59 -11.04 9.62 11.82
N ALA A 60 -11.77 10.71 11.54
CA ALA A 60 -12.48 10.88 10.27
C ALA A 60 -11.51 10.96 9.08
N CYS A 61 -10.46 11.79 9.20
CA CYS A 61 -9.45 11.94 8.14
C CYS A 61 -8.69 10.64 7.87
N LYS A 62 -8.38 9.87 8.91
CA LYS A 62 -7.77 8.54 8.76
C LYS A 62 -8.68 7.57 7.99
N GLN A 63 -9.99 7.57 8.27
CA GLN A 63 -10.95 6.75 7.52
C GLN A 63 -11.04 7.16 6.05
N TRP A 64 -10.97 8.46 5.76
CA TRP A 64 -10.96 8.94 4.38
C TRP A 64 -9.70 8.54 3.61
N ARG A 65 -8.51 8.61 4.24
CA ARG A 65 -7.27 8.10 3.64
C ARG A 65 -7.32 6.60 3.39
N GLU A 66 -7.94 5.85 4.29
CA GLU A 66 -8.14 4.41 4.08
C GLU A 66 -9.11 4.10 2.94
N LEU A 67 -10.13 4.94 2.75
CA LEU A 67 -11.01 4.83 1.59
C LEU A 67 -10.27 5.12 0.28
N ILE A 68 -9.39 6.13 0.25
CA ILE A 68 -8.52 6.41 -0.90
C ILE A 68 -7.63 5.19 -1.20
N ARG A 69 -7.02 4.60 -0.18
CA ARG A 69 -6.22 3.36 -0.31
C ARG A 69 -7.04 2.23 -0.93
N LEU A 70 -8.26 2.02 -0.44
CA LEU A 70 -9.16 1.01 -0.99
C LEU A 70 -9.44 1.28 -2.48
N LYS A 71 -9.74 2.53 -2.86
CA LYS A 71 -9.99 2.88 -4.28
C LYS A 71 -8.77 2.69 -5.18
N LEU A 72 -7.59 3.05 -4.70
CA LEU A 72 -6.35 2.76 -5.41
C LEU A 72 -6.14 1.25 -5.59
N SER A 73 -6.43 0.45 -4.56
CA SER A 73 -6.34 -1.03 -4.65
C SER A 73 -7.40 -1.63 -5.60
N GLU A 74 -8.52 -0.94 -5.81
CA GLU A 74 -9.55 -1.30 -6.79
C GLU A 74 -9.16 -0.88 -8.23
N GLY A 75 -8.02 -0.20 -8.42
CA GLY A 75 -7.53 0.26 -9.72
C GLY A 75 -8.09 1.60 -10.19
N TRP A 76 -8.62 2.42 -9.28
CA TRP A 76 -9.14 3.75 -9.62
C TRP A 76 -8.00 4.74 -9.88
N SER A 77 -8.20 5.63 -10.84
CA SER A 77 -7.31 6.77 -11.08
C SER A 77 -7.49 7.86 -10.02
N LYS A 78 -6.48 8.73 -9.90
CA LYS A 78 -6.52 9.90 -9.03
C LYS A 78 -7.74 10.77 -9.32
N GLU A 79 -8.03 11.03 -10.59
CA GLU A 79 -9.14 11.89 -11.01
C GLU A 79 -10.50 11.29 -10.64
N GLU A 80 -10.68 9.97 -10.79
CA GLU A 80 -11.90 9.28 -10.39
C GLU A 80 -12.11 9.32 -8.86
N ILE A 81 -11.03 9.17 -8.10
CA ILE A 81 -11.05 9.29 -6.64
C ILE A 81 -11.42 10.72 -6.25
N GLU A 82 -10.77 11.73 -6.83
CA GLU A 82 -11.09 13.13 -6.55
C GLU A 82 -12.56 13.45 -6.85
N GLN A 83 -13.06 13.02 -8.01
CA GLN A 83 -14.46 13.18 -8.39
C GLN A 83 -15.43 12.46 -7.43
N TYR A 84 -15.05 11.30 -6.91
CA TYR A 84 -15.83 10.59 -5.89
C TYR A 84 -15.96 11.41 -4.60
N PHE A 85 -14.91 12.13 -4.23
CA PHE A 85 -14.86 12.94 -3.02
C PHE A 85 -15.44 14.34 -3.19
N VAL A 86 -15.60 14.84 -4.42
CA VAL A 86 -16.32 16.08 -4.72
C VAL A 86 -17.83 15.81 -4.53
N PRO A 87 -18.47 16.33 -3.47
CA PRO A 87 -19.92 16.29 -3.41
C PRO A 87 -20.48 17.14 -4.55
N ASN A 88 -21.62 16.73 -5.11
CA ASN A 88 -22.36 17.36 -6.23
C ASN A 88 -22.81 18.83 -6.00
N THR A 89 -22.05 19.66 -5.28
CA THR A 89 -22.40 21.06 -5.00
C THR A 89 -21.22 21.98 -5.29
N ARG A 90 -21.35 22.59 -6.46
CA ARG A 90 -20.68 23.77 -7.03
C ARG A 90 -20.49 25.01 -6.12
N GLU A 91 -20.61 24.93 -4.80
CA GLU A 91 -20.72 26.12 -3.95
C GLU A 91 -19.90 26.00 -2.65
N ARG A 92 -18.57 26.16 -2.73
CA ARG A 92 -17.78 26.86 -1.69
C ARG A 92 -16.38 27.19 -2.22
N GLY A 93 -16.33 28.22 -3.05
CA GLY A 93 -15.10 28.79 -3.60
C GLY A 93 -15.30 30.26 -3.98
N ASN A 94 -16.02 31.01 -3.14
CA ASN A 94 -15.95 32.47 -3.02
C ASN A 94 -16.41 32.84 -1.61
#